data_AF-A0A960VDA9-F1
#
_entry.id   AF-A0A960VDA9-F1
#
_cell.length_a   1.000
_cell.length_b   1.000
_cell.length_c   1.000
_cell.angle_alpha   90.00
_cell.angle_beta   90.00
_cell.angle_gamma   90.00
#
_symmetry.space_group_name_H-M   'P 1'
#
loop_
_entity.id
_entity.type
_entity.pdbx_description
1 polymer ?
#
loop_
_entity_poly.entity_id
_entity_poly.type
_entity_poly.pdbx_seq_one_letter_code
_entity_poly.pdbx_strand_id
1 'polypeptide(L)'
;MHLFEIEIKNRVIKKSFSEKIRIKGRQGEWYTENLYYLADSEEEAKGFALEHVQNRKIRGVTSMRGRKLKREVEIIKARRLA
;
A
#
# COMPACT_ATOMS: atom_id res chain seq x y z
N MET A 1 -11.11 -16.29 14.20
CA MET A 1 -11.23 -14.97 13.53
C MET A 1 -11.35 -13.84 14.53
N HIS A 2 -10.45 -12.87 14.38
CA HIS A 2 -10.32 -11.66 15.20
C HIS A 2 -10.25 -10.44 14.29
N LEU A 3 -10.69 -9.29 14.80
CA LEU A 3 -10.54 -8.02 14.08
C LEU A 3 -9.17 -7.43 14.39
N PHE A 4 -8.40 -7.12 13.35
CA PHE A 4 -7.11 -6.46 13.45
C PHE A 4 -7.15 -5.09 12.80
N GLU A 5 -6.54 -4.12 13.47
CA GLU A 5 -6.16 -2.81 12.93
C GLU A 5 -4.69 -2.86 12.55
N ILE A 6 -4.39 -2.61 11.28
CA ILE A 6 -3.05 -2.57 10.71
C ILE A 6 -2.75 -1.14 10.28
N GLU A 7 -1.82 -0.51 10.98
CA GLU A 7 -1.26 0.79 10.61
C GLU A 7 -0.10 0.58 9.64
N ILE A 8 -0.22 1.16 8.45
CA ILE A 8 0.80 1.07 7.41
C ILE A 8 1.24 2.45 6.95
N LYS A 9 2.48 2.54 6.50
CA LYS A 9 2.97 3.60 5.63
C LYS A 9 3.08 3.06 4.22
N ASN A 10 2.65 3.82 3.23
CA ASN A 10 2.88 3.48 1.83
C ASN A 10 3.20 4.72 0.98
N ARG A 11 3.92 4.48 -0.11
CA ARG A 11 4.25 5.49 -1.13
C ARG A 11 4.37 4.86 -2.50
N VAL A 12 4.14 5.64 -3.54
CA VAL A 12 4.37 5.23 -4.93
C VAL A 12 5.67 5.83 -5.42
N ILE A 13 6.59 5.01 -5.92
CA ILE A 13 7.91 5.41 -6.41
C ILE A 13 8.06 5.03 -7.87
N LYS A 14 8.77 5.87 -8.61
CA LYS A 14 9.18 5.60 -9.99
C LYS A 14 10.58 5.01 -9.99
N LYS A 15 10.75 3.85 -10.63
CA LYS A 15 12.05 3.14 -10.70
C LYS A 15 13.00 3.70 -11.78
N SER A 16 12.60 4.69 -12.59
CA SER A 16 13.43 5.26 -13.65
C SER A 16 13.48 6.79 -13.67
N PHE A 17 14.67 7.31 -13.96
CA PHE A 17 15.03 8.74 -14.04
C PHE A 17 14.47 9.48 -15.26
N SER A 18 13.93 8.79 -16.28
CA SER A 18 13.44 9.44 -17.50
C SER A 18 12.05 10.06 -17.32
N GLU A 19 11.97 11.37 -17.51
CA GLU A 19 10.91 12.35 -17.29
C GLU A 19 9.42 12.02 -17.63
N LYS A 20 8.53 12.84 -17.04
CA LYS A 20 7.14 13.19 -17.44
C LYS A 20 6.02 12.12 -17.40
N ILE A 21 5.87 11.41 -16.28
CA ILE A 21 4.54 10.89 -15.89
C ILE A 21 4.09 11.66 -14.67
N ARG A 22 3.13 12.59 -14.84
CA ARG A 22 2.43 13.23 -13.72
C ARG A 22 1.48 12.21 -13.11
N ILE A 23 1.90 11.52 -12.05
CA ILE A 23 0.96 10.79 -11.20
C ILE A 23 0.21 11.85 -10.39
N LYS A 24 -1.11 11.90 -10.52
CA LYS A 24 -1.93 12.79 -9.68
C LYS A 24 -1.99 12.19 -8.27
N GLY A 25 -1.44 12.86 -7.25
CA GLY A 25 -1.52 12.46 -5.84
C GLY A 25 -0.16 12.42 -5.12
N ARG A 26 -0.07 11.60 -4.04
CA ARG A 26 1.09 11.42 -3.14
C ARG A 26 2.22 10.57 -3.75
N GLN A 27 2.74 10.96 -4.91
CA GLN A 27 3.90 10.28 -5.50
C GLN A 27 5.18 10.65 -4.73
N GLY A 28 5.92 9.66 -4.24
CA GLY A 28 7.15 9.83 -3.46
C GLY A 28 6.94 10.12 -1.97
N GLU A 29 5.80 10.70 -1.59
CA GLU A 29 5.45 10.97 -0.19
C GLU A 29 4.95 9.72 0.52
N TRP A 30 5.55 9.43 1.68
CA TRP A 30 5.00 8.46 2.62
C TRP A 30 3.72 9.00 3.22
N TYR A 31 2.70 8.16 3.25
CA TYR A 31 1.52 8.45 4.03
C TYR A 31 1.08 7.26 4.86
N THR A 32 0.55 7.57 6.04
CA THR A 32 0.01 6.57 6.95
C THR A 32 -1.46 6.33 6.66
N GLU A 33 -1.90 5.09 6.72
CA GLU A 33 -3.30 4.69 6.72
C GLU A 33 -3.53 3.51 7.67
N ASN A 34 -4.73 3.45 8.25
CA ASN A 34 -5.17 2.35 9.09
C ASN A 34 -6.11 1.45 8.30
N LEU A 35 -5.86 0.15 8.32
CA LEU A 35 -6.65 -0.85 7.63
C LEU A 35 -7.20 -1.86 8.62
N TYR A 36 -8.44 -2.29 8.39
CA TYR A 36 -9.14 -3.20 9.29
C TYR A 36 -9.42 -4.51 8.55
N TYR A 37 -8.96 -5.63 9.12
CA TYR A 37 -9.12 -6.96 8.54
C TYR A 37 -9.60 -7.96 9.58
N LEU A 38 -10.48 -8.86 9.16
CA LEU A 38 -10.77 -10.07 9.90
C LEU A 38 -9.78 -11.15 9.47
N ALA A 39 -9.05 -11.71 10.44
CA ALA A 39 -8.06 -12.76 10.20
C ALA A 39 -8.00 -13.71 11.40
N ASP A 40 -7.44 -14.90 11.22
CA ASP A 40 -7.19 -15.84 12.31
C ASP A 40 -5.89 -15.53 13.05
N SER A 41 -4.96 -14.81 12.42
CA SER A 41 -3.69 -14.40 13.03
C SER A 41 -3.26 -12.98 12.64
N GLU A 42 -2.33 -12.42 13.41
CA GLU A 42 -1.71 -11.13 13.09
C GLU A 42 -0.91 -11.21 11.77
N GLU A 43 -0.24 -12.33 11.53
CA GLU A 43 0.54 -12.57 10.31
C GLU A 43 -0.34 -12.58 9.06
N GLU A 44 -1.49 -13.25 9.15
CA GLU A 44 -2.48 -13.26 8.08
C GLU A 44 -3.06 -11.85 7.83
N ALA A 45 -3.40 -11.11 8.89
CA ALA A 45 -3.89 -9.72 8.75
C ALA A 45 -2.85 -8.80 8.07
N LYS A 46 -1.56 -8.97 8.40
CA LYS A 46 -0.45 -8.26 7.73
C LYS A 46 -0.33 -8.66 6.26
N GLY A 47 -0.49 -9.95 5.95
CA GLY A 47 -0.51 -10.47 4.59
C GLY A 47 -1.62 -9.83 3.75
N PHE A 48 -2.86 -9.81 4.26
CA PHE A 48 -3.99 -9.16 3.60
C PHE A 48 -3.76 -7.66 3.41
N ALA A 49 -3.22 -6.97 4.42
CA ALA A 49 -2.89 -5.55 4.31
C ALA A 49 -1.87 -5.30 3.19
N LEU A 50 -0.80 -6.09 3.13
CA LEU A 50 0.25 -5.97 2.12
C LEU A 50 -0.32 -6.19 0.71
N GLU A 51 -1.04 -7.29 0.52
CA GLU A 51 -1.62 -7.65 -0.78
C GLU A 51 -2.63 -6.60 -1.25
N HIS A 52 -3.56 -6.21 -0.39
CA HIS A 52 -4.55 -5.18 -0.70
C HIS A 52 -3.89 -3.89 -1.16
N VAL A 53 -2.86 -3.44 -0.43
CA VAL A 53 -2.16 -2.20 -0.73
C VAL A 53 -1.34 -2.33 -2.00
N GLN A 54 -0.67 -3.45 -2.26
CA GLN A 54 0.06 -3.66 -3.50
C GLN A 54 -0.86 -3.67 -4.73
N ASN A 55 -2.03 -4.29 -4.61
CA ASN A 55 -3.00 -4.46 -5.69
C ASN A 55 -3.85 -3.22 -5.99
N ARG A 56 -3.85 -2.19 -5.12
CA ARG A 56 -4.59 -0.95 -5.36
C ARG A 56 -4.16 -0.25 -6.65
N LYS A 57 -5.13 0.14 -7.47
CA LYS A 57 -4.88 0.97 -8.66
C LYS A 57 -4.21 2.28 -8.25
N ILE A 58 -3.14 2.66 -8.96
CA ILE A 58 -2.49 3.97 -8.77
C ILE A 58 -3.34 5.02 -9.49
N ARG A 59 -3.90 5.98 -8.76
CA ARG A 59 -4.71 7.05 -9.35
C ARG A 59 -3.88 7.85 -10.37
N GLY A 60 -4.49 8.18 -11.51
CA GLY A 60 -3.81 8.87 -12.62
C GLY A 60 -2.93 7.97 -13.50
N VAL A 61 -2.93 6.66 -13.26
CA VAL A 61 -2.27 5.66 -14.11
C VAL A 61 -3.32 4.76 -14.73
N THR A 62 -3.68 5.04 -15.99
CA THR A 62 -4.67 4.26 -16.75
C THR A 62 -4.13 2.89 -17.19
N SER A 63 -2.82 2.74 -17.33
CA SER A 63 -2.17 1.47 -17.67
C SER A 63 -0.77 1.38 -17.07
N MET A 64 -0.45 0.23 -16.48
CA MET A 64 0.89 -0.10 -15.98
C MET A 64 1.83 -0.60 -17.08
N ARG A 65 1.32 -0.86 -18.29
CA ARG A 65 2.11 -1.43 -19.41
C ARG A 65 3.21 -0.44 -19.80
N GLY A 66 4.47 -0.84 -19.61
CA GLY A 66 5.65 -0.01 -19.88
C GLY A 66 6.00 1.01 -18.77
N ARG A 67 5.24 1.10 -17.67
CA ARG A 67 5.52 2.03 -16.57
C ARG A 67 6.24 1.31 -15.43
N LYS A 68 7.47 1.74 -15.11
CA LYS A 68 8.26 1.24 -13.98
C LYS A 68 7.83 1.92 -12.67
N LEU A 69 6.59 1.72 -12.25
CA LEU A 69 6.06 2.21 -10.97
C LEU A 69 6.05 1.08 -9.94
N LYS A 70 6.48 1.37 -8.72
CA LYS A 70 6.47 0.45 -7.58
C LYS A 70 5.73 1.12 -6.43
N ARG A 71 4.99 0.34 -5.65
CA ARG A 71 4.49 0.78 -4.35
C ARG A 71 5.40 0.21 -3.28
N GLU A 72 5.89 1.07 -2.40
CA GLU A 72 6.57 0.65 -1.17
C GLU A 72 5.56 0.73 -0.03
N VAL A 73 5.62 -0.27 0.84
CA VAL A 73 4.71 -0.45 1.97
C VAL A 73 5.55 -0.86 3.17
N GLU A 74 5.34 -0.18 4.28
CA GLU A 74 5.92 -0.47 5.58
C GLU A 74 4.78 -0.67 6.57
N ILE A 75 4.75 -1.80 7.26
CA ILE A 75 3.78 -2.04 8.34
C ILE A 75 4.38 -1.47 9.62
N ILE A 76 3.70 -0.50 10.23
CA ILE A 76 4.15 0.16 11.46
C ILE A 76 3.69 -0.65 12.66
N LYS A 77 2.41 -0.99 12.68
CA LYS A 77 1.76 -1.59 13.84
C LYS A 77 0.64 -2.50 13.42
N ALA A 78 0.48 -3.59 14.14
CA ALA A 78 -0.70 -4.43 14.09
C ALA A 78 -1.28 -4.51 15.50
N ARG A 79 -2.60 -4.29 15.62
CA ARG A 79 -3.32 -4.32 16.89
C ARG A 79 -4.55 -5.18 16.74
N ARG A 80 -4.71 -6.17 17.61
CA ARG A 80 -5.97 -6.89 17.75
C ARG A 80 -6.99 -6.03 18.50
N LEU A 81 -8.19 -5.89 17.93
CA LEU A 81 -9.28 -5.08 18.47
C LEU A 81 -10.34 -5.91 19.22
N ALA A 82 -10.46 -7.20 18.91
CA ALA A 82 -11.31 -8.18 19.62
C ALA A 82 -10.84 -9.62 19.35
#